data_AF-A0A6B2GAM4-F1
#
_entry.id   AF-A0A6B2GAM4-F1
#
_cell.length_a   1.000
_cell.length_b   1.000
_cell.length_c   1.000
_cell.angle_alpha   90.00
_cell.angle_beta   90.00
_cell.angle_gamma   90.00
#
_symmetry.space_group_name_H-M   'P 1'
#
loop_
_entity.id
_entity.type
_entity.pdbx_description
1 polymer ?
#
loop_
_entity_poly.entity_id
_entity_poly.type
_entity_poly.pdbx_seq_one_letter_code
_entity_poly.pdbx_strand_id
1 'polypeptide(L)'
;MDTIAEYCRSIPPVTRVLVACFTITSILNQFDIIQYYSIYLDFHLIFFRFQFWRLFTSFFYLGNVSIILVLNLLLFIRKSSQLETSQYYGRTGEFITLYLFCFVFLCLLGLMTGVMFMGLPLILTILYIWSRKNPHALINWFGFITFPAPWFPYATVLYT
;
A
#
# COMPACT_ATOMS: atom_id res chain seq x y z
N MET A 1 20.62 -17.70 -10.31
CA MET A 1 19.29 -17.01 -10.36
C MET A 1 18.52 -17.21 -9.05
N ASP A 2 19.15 -17.83 -8.05
CA ASP A 2 18.51 -18.26 -6.80
C ASP A 2 18.35 -17.13 -5.78
N THR A 3 19.15 -16.08 -5.89
CA THR A 3 19.13 -14.91 -4.98
C THR A 3 17.80 -14.15 -4.99
N ILE A 4 17.17 -13.99 -6.16
CA ILE A 4 15.87 -13.30 -6.29
C ILE A 4 14.75 -14.18 -5.73
N ALA A 5 14.79 -15.48 -6.01
CA ALA A 5 13.81 -16.43 -5.50
C ALA A 5 13.90 -16.56 -3.97
N GLU A 6 15.11 -16.57 -3.41
CA GLU A 6 15.37 -16.52 -1.98
C GLU A 6 14.88 -15.21 -1.36
N TYR A 7 15.13 -14.07 -2.01
CA TYR A 7 14.60 -12.79 -1.54
C TYR A 7 13.07 -12.79 -1.50
N CYS A 8 12.40 -13.26 -2.57
CA CYS A 8 10.95 -13.40 -2.60
C CYS A 8 10.40 -14.40 -1.58
N ARG A 9 11.19 -15.40 -1.15
CA ARG A 9 10.82 -16.33 -0.08
C ARG A 9 11.02 -15.74 1.32
N SER A 10 11.95 -14.80 1.48
CA SER A 10 12.17 -14.11 2.76
C SER A 10 11.04 -13.12 3.11
N ILE A 11 10.27 -12.67 2.11
CA ILE A 11 9.11 -11.82 2.33
C ILE A 11 7.94 -12.65 2.87
N PRO A 12 7.27 -12.20 3.96
CA PRO A 12 6.09 -12.84 4.51
C PRO A 12 4.95 -13.02 3.46
N PRO A 13 4.13 -14.06 3.61
CA PRO A 13 3.21 -14.50 2.56
C PRO A 13 2.16 -13.45 2.18
N VAL A 14 1.57 -12.73 3.14
CA VAL A 14 0.50 -11.76 2.85
C VAL A 14 1.08 -10.52 2.16
N THR A 15 2.19 -10.01 2.71
CA THR A 15 2.93 -8.90 2.13
C THR A 15 3.36 -9.20 0.70
N ARG A 16 3.84 -10.41 0.42
CA ARG A 16 4.27 -10.83 -0.93
C ARG A 16 3.15 -10.77 -1.95
N VAL A 17 1.96 -11.25 -1.60
CA VAL A 17 0.80 -11.23 -2.51
C VAL A 17 0.41 -9.79 -2.83
N LEU A 18 0.33 -8.91 -1.82
CA LEU A 18 -0.03 -7.51 -2.02
C LEU A 18 0.99 -6.78 -2.91
N VAL A 19 2.27 -7.02 -2.70
CA VAL A 19 3.35 -6.43 -3.51
C VAL A 19 3.28 -6.93 -4.95
N ALA A 20 3.03 -8.22 -5.15
CA ALA A 20 2.83 -8.78 -6.49
C ALA A 20 1.62 -8.14 -7.19
N CYS A 21 0.52 -7.92 -6.48
CA CYS A 21 -0.63 -7.21 -7.04
C CYS A 21 -0.26 -5.78 -7.47
N PHE A 22 0.44 -5.03 -6.62
CA PHE A 22 0.89 -3.67 -6.96
C PHE A 22 1.80 -3.62 -8.18
N THR A 23 2.79 -4.52 -8.26
CA THR A 23 3.74 -4.56 -9.39
C THR A 23 3.04 -4.98 -10.67
N ILE A 24 2.18 -5.99 -10.62
CA ILE A 24 1.37 -6.43 -11.76
C ILE A 24 0.50 -5.26 -12.26
N THR A 25 -0.27 -4.60 -11.39
CA THR A 25 -1.12 -3.48 -11.79
C THR A 25 -0.31 -2.33 -12.42
N SER A 26 0.87 -2.03 -11.87
CA SER A 26 1.76 -0.99 -12.40
C SER A 26 2.31 -1.34 -13.78
N ILE A 27 2.68 -2.61 -13.99
CA ILE A 27 3.15 -3.13 -15.28
C ILE A 27 2.02 -3.10 -16.32
N LEU A 28 0.81 -3.56 -15.97
CA LEU A 28 -0.32 -3.54 -16.90
C LEU A 28 -0.68 -2.12 -17.35
N ASN A 29 -0.56 -1.14 -16.46
CA ASN A 29 -0.75 0.27 -16.81
C ASN A 29 0.38 0.79 -17.73
N GLN A 30 1.63 0.34 -17.54
CA GLN A 30 2.76 0.74 -18.39
C GLN A 30 2.63 0.23 -19.83
N PHE A 31 1.99 -0.92 -20.03
CA PHE A 31 1.71 -1.48 -21.35
C PHE A 31 0.39 -0.99 -21.97
N ASP A 32 -0.28 -0.01 -21.35
CA ASP A 32 -1.60 0.50 -21.74
C ASP A 32 -2.69 -0.59 -21.89
N ILE A 33 -2.48 -1.77 -21.30
CA ILE A 33 -3.47 -2.87 -21.28
C ILE A 33 -4.66 -2.45 -20.40
N ILE A 34 -4.37 -1.77 -19.29
CA ILE A 34 -5.37 -1.16 -18.43
C ILE A 34 -5.19 0.34 -18.51
N GLN A 35 -6.13 1.01 -19.14
CA GLN A 35 -6.11 2.47 -19.28
C GLN A 35 -6.44 3.12 -17.93
N TYR A 36 -5.70 4.16 -17.54
CA TYR A 36 -5.87 4.87 -16.25
C TYR A 36 -7.31 5.32 -15.97
N TYR A 37 -8.09 5.70 -16.99
CA TYR A 37 -9.51 6.06 -16.87
C TYR A 37 -10.42 4.92 -16.38
N SER A 38 -10.03 3.67 -16.59
CA SER A 38 -10.78 2.50 -16.14
C SER A 38 -10.55 2.20 -14.65
N ILE A 39 -9.43 2.66 -14.08
CA ILE A 39 -9.04 2.46 -12.68
C ILE A 39 -9.50 3.62 -11.79
N TYR A 40 -9.68 4.81 -12.38
CA TYR A 40 -10.18 5.98 -11.67
C TYR A 40 -11.47 5.66 -10.92
N LEU A 41 -11.47 5.98 -9.62
CA LEU A 41 -12.59 5.73 -8.75
C LEU A 41 -13.62 6.85 -8.91
N ASP A 42 -14.63 6.58 -9.73
CA ASP A 42 -15.81 7.42 -9.88
C ASP A 42 -17.01 6.76 -9.20
N PHE A 43 -17.45 7.35 -8.09
CA PHE A 43 -18.57 6.84 -7.30
C PHE A 43 -19.90 6.86 -8.06
N HIS A 44 -20.11 7.82 -8.97
CA HIS A 44 -21.31 7.87 -9.79
C HIS A 44 -21.37 6.65 -10.71
N LEU A 45 -20.26 6.29 -11.36
CA LEU A 45 -20.20 5.07 -12.17
C LEU A 45 -20.35 3.79 -11.34
N ILE A 46 -19.85 3.75 -10.11
CA ILE A 46 -19.96 2.56 -9.24
C ILE A 46 -21.42 2.30 -8.84
N PHE A 47 -22.14 3.33 -8.37
CA PHE A 47 -23.52 3.16 -7.91
C PHE A 47 -24.52 3.01 -9.06
N PHE A 48 -24.32 3.72 -10.18
CA PHE A 48 -25.28 3.68 -11.30
C PHE A 48 -24.98 2.59 -12.34
N ARG A 49 -23.74 2.08 -12.44
CA ARG A 49 -23.35 1.04 -13.42
C ARG A 49 -22.82 -0.25 -12.77
N PHE A 50 -22.91 -0.39 -11.44
CA PHE A 50 -22.52 -1.59 -10.69
C PHE A 50 -21.08 -2.08 -10.96
N GLN A 51 -20.14 -1.15 -11.17
CA GLN A 51 -18.74 -1.48 -11.49
C GLN A 51 -17.90 -1.72 -10.22
N PHE A 52 -18.21 -2.77 -9.44
CA PHE A 52 -17.58 -3.05 -8.15
C PHE A 52 -16.06 -3.35 -8.23
N TRP A 53 -15.57 -3.83 -9.38
CA TRP A 53 -14.14 -4.12 -9.55
C TRP A 53 -13.27 -2.87 -9.41
N ARG A 54 -13.79 -1.68 -9.71
CA ARG A 54 -13.06 -0.40 -9.55
C ARG A 54 -12.66 -0.11 -8.12
N LEU A 55 -13.48 -0.54 -7.16
CA LEU A 55 -13.17 -0.39 -5.73
C LEU A 55 -11.90 -1.15 -5.39
N PHE A 56 -11.74 -2.39 -5.89
CA PHE A 56 -10.56 -3.20 -5.63
C PHE A 56 -9.35 -2.75 -6.45
N THR A 57 -9.52 -2.44 -7.73
CA THR A 57 -8.39 -2.06 -8.59
C THR A 57 -7.77 -0.71 -8.21
N SER A 58 -8.53 0.23 -7.63
CA SER A 58 -8.00 1.54 -7.20
C SER A 58 -7.01 1.43 -6.03
N PHE A 59 -7.15 0.40 -5.18
CA PHE A 59 -6.19 0.15 -4.11
C PHE A 59 -4.85 -0.34 -4.65
N PHE A 60 -4.85 -1.11 -5.73
CA PHE A 60 -3.62 -1.68 -6.29
C PHE A 60 -2.85 -0.74 -7.21
N TYR A 61 -3.38 0.46 -7.46
CA TYR A 61 -2.75 1.46 -8.30
C TYR A 61 -1.97 2.48 -7.46
N LEU A 62 -0.64 2.49 -7.61
CA LEU A 62 0.26 3.47 -6.97
C LEU A 62 0.63 4.65 -7.88
N GLY A 63 0.26 4.61 -9.16
CA GLY A 63 0.70 5.58 -10.17
C GLY A 63 1.53 4.95 -11.29
N ASN A 64 2.09 5.81 -12.13
CA ASN A 64 2.97 5.39 -13.23
C ASN A 64 4.33 4.89 -12.73
N VAL A 65 4.99 4.06 -13.55
CA VAL A 65 6.33 3.54 -13.26
C VAL A 65 7.31 4.70 -13.13
N SER A 66 7.74 4.97 -11.91
CA SER A 66 8.60 6.09 -11.55
C SER A 66 9.45 5.71 -10.34
N ILE A 67 10.49 6.51 -10.06
CA ILE A 67 11.29 6.33 -8.83
C ILE A 67 10.42 6.43 -7.57
N ILE A 68 9.39 7.27 -7.59
CA ILE A 68 8.42 7.44 -6.49
C ILE A 68 7.64 6.15 -6.24
N LEU A 69 7.22 5.46 -7.31
CA LEU A 69 6.55 4.17 -7.18
C LEU A 69 7.46 3.12 -6.52
N VAL A 70 8.72 3.06 -6.94
CA VAL A 70 9.69 2.13 -6.34
C VAL A 70 9.92 2.45 -4.87
N LEU A 71 10.06 3.73 -4.51
CA LEU A 71 10.21 4.16 -3.12
C LEU A 71 8.98 3.79 -2.28
N ASN A 72 7.77 4.03 -2.78
CA ASN A 72 6.54 3.68 -2.10
C ASN A 72 6.38 2.16 -1.92
N LEU A 73 6.74 1.36 -2.93
CA LEU A 73 6.78 -0.10 -2.82
C LEU A 73 7.82 -0.57 -1.80
N LEU A 74 9.02 -0.01 -1.80
CA LEU A 74 10.07 -0.35 -0.83
C LEU A 74 9.65 -0.02 0.60
N LEU A 75 9.04 1.15 0.82
CA LEU A 75 8.47 1.54 2.10
C LEU A 75 7.37 0.56 2.53
N PHE A 76 6.47 0.23 1.61
CA PHE A 76 5.40 -0.73 1.87
C PHE A 76 5.97 -2.10 2.27
N ILE A 77 6.85 -2.70 1.46
CA ILE A 77 7.45 -4.02 1.71
C ILE A 77 8.12 -4.05 3.08
N ARG A 78 8.96 -3.07 3.41
CA ARG A 78 9.71 -3.07 4.67
C ARG A 78 8.77 -2.96 5.87
N LYS A 79 7.77 -2.08 5.83
CA LYS A 79 6.90 -1.79 6.97
C LYS A 79 5.83 -2.85 7.17
N SER A 80 5.22 -3.33 6.08
CA SER A 80 4.26 -4.44 6.12
C SER A 80 4.93 -5.75 6.55
N SER A 81 6.12 -6.06 6.04
CA SER A 81 6.89 -7.24 6.46
C SER A 81 7.26 -7.18 7.95
N GLN A 82 7.68 -6.01 8.44
CA GLN A 82 7.94 -5.82 9.87
C GLN A 82 6.66 -6.01 10.71
N LEU A 83 5.51 -5.52 10.27
CA LEU A 83 4.23 -5.74 10.95
C LEU A 83 3.87 -7.23 11.01
N GLU A 84 3.97 -7.94 9.87
CA GLU A 84 3.62 -9.36 9.75
C GLU A 84 4.54 -10.25 10.60
N THR A 85 5.84 -9.95 10.65
CA THR A 85 6.83 -10.73 11.41
C THR A 85 6.91 -10.39 12.89
N SER A 86 6.79 -9.11 13.28
CA SER A 86 6.97 -8.70 14.69
C SER A 86 5.70 -8.81 15.53
N GLN A 87 4.54 -8.51 14.96
CA GLN A 87 3.29 -8.38 15.72
C GLN A 87 2.29 -9.51 15.42
N TYR A 88 2.31 -10.05 14.21
CA TYR A 88 1.34 -11.03 13.74
C TYR A 88 1.97 -12.39 13.38
N TYR A 89 3.13 -12.71 13.97
CA TYR A 89 3.80 -13.98 13.73
C TYR A 89 2.87 -15.16 14.04
N GLY A 90 2.56 -15.98 13.04
CA GLY A 90 1.64 -17.11 13.16
C GLY A 90 0.15 -16.76 13.25
N ARG A 91 -0.24 -15.47 13.26
CA ARG A 91 -1.63 -14.97 13.30
C ARG A 91 -1.99 -14.26 12.00
N THR A 92 -1.81 -14.95 10.87
CA THR A 92 -2.08 -14.39 9.53
C THR A 92 -3.54 -13.97 9.34
N GLY A 93 -4.49 -14.65 10.00
CA GLY A 93 -5.91 -14.29 9.96
C GLY A 93 -6.18 -12.86 10.45
N GLU A 94 -5.59 -12.48 11.59
CA GLU A 94 -5.77 -11.13 12.15
C GLU A 94 -5.11 -10.04 11.31
N PHE A 95 -4.00 -10.38 10.66
CA PHE A 95 -3.34 -9.49 9.74
C PHE A 95 -4.20 -9.23 8.50
N ILE A 96 -4.84 -10.27 7.95
CA ILE A 96 -5.78 -10.14 6.84
C ILE A 96 -7.01 -9.32 7.27
N THR A 97 -7.55 -9.58 8.48
CA THR A 97 -8.67 -8.79 9.02
C THR A 97 -8.31 -7.31 9.16
N LEU A 98 -7.07 -6.99 9.57
CA LEU A 98 -6.59 -5.61 9.63
C LEU A 98 -6.58 -4.93 8.25
N TYR A 99 -6.10 -5.62 7.21
CA TYR A 99 -6.16 -5.09 5.84
C TYR A 99 -7.60 -4.93 5.34
N LEU A 100 -8.47 -5.91 5.58
CA LEU A 100 -9.88 -5.82 5.22
C LEU A 100 -10.56 -4.62 5.90
N PHE A 101 -10.28 -4.39 7.18
CA PHE A 101 -10.76 -3.20 7.88
C PHE A 101 -10.22 -1.91 7.25
N CYS A 102 -8.94 -1.85 6.91
CA CYS A 102 -8.36 -0.70 6.21
C CYS A 102 -9.02 -0.47 4.85
N PHE A 103 -9.28 -1.52 4.07
CA PHE A 103 -9.96 -1.43 2.77
C PHE A 103 -11.36 -0.85 2.90
N VAL A 104 -12.17 -1.36 3.84
CA VAL A 104 -13.54 -0.87 4.07
C VAL A 104 -13.52 0.59 4.56
N PHE A 105 -12.67 0.89 5.53
CA PHE A 105 -12.56 2.24 6.09
C PHE A 105 -12.11 3.26 5.06
N LEU A 106 -11.07 2.95 4.29
CA LEU A 106 -10.59 3.80 3.21
C LEU A 106 -11.64 3.95 2.12
N CYS A 107 -12.35 2.89 1.73
CA CYS A 107 -13.44 2.98 0.76
C CYS A 107 -14.52 3.98 1.21
N LEU A 108 -14.89 3.95 2.50
CA LEU A 108 -15.86 4.89 3.07
C LEU A 108 -15.33 6.32 3.10
N LEU A 109 -14.05 6.51 3.46
CA LEU A 109 -13.41 7.83 3.39
C LEU A 109 -13.31 8.35 1.95
N GLY A 110 -13.01 7.49 0.99
CA GLY A 110 -12.98 7.82 -0.42
C GLY A 110 -14.33 8.37 -0.88
N LEU A 111 -15.42 7.75 -0.45
CA LEU A 111 -16.78 8.19 -0.77
C LEU A 111 -17.05 9.62 -0.29
N MET A 112 -16.51 9.99 0.88
CA MET A 112 -16.72 11.32 1.46
C MET A 112 -15.76 12.37 0.87
N THR A 113 -14.53 11.99 0.55
CA THR A 113 -13.45 12.91 0.17
C THR A 113 -13.26 13.05 -1.34
N GLY A 114 -13.83 12.14 -2.14
CA GLY A 114 -13.68 12.13 -3.59
C GLY A 114 -12.26 11.78 -4.07
N VAL A 115 -11.46 11.12 -3.23
CA VAL A 115 -10.09 10.72 -3.59
C VAL A 115 -10.10 9.71 -4.73
N MET A 116 -9.29 10.00 -5.74
CA MET A 116 -9.28 9.31 -7.04
C MET A 116 -8.60 7.94 -7.00
N PHE A 117 -7.57 7.79 -6.15
CA PHE A 117 -6.74 6.58 -6.05
C PHE A 117 -6.45 6.23 -4.59
N MET A 118 -6.59 4.95 -4.24
CA MET A 118 -6.56 4.51 -2.84
C MET A 118 -5.25 3.79 -2.44
N GLY A 119 -4.35 3.53 -3.40
CA GLY A 119 -3.07 2.87 -3.12
C GLY A 119 -2.15 3.66 -2.18
N LEU A 120 -1.99 4.97 -2.38
CA LEU A 120 -1.19 5.82 -1.49
C LEU A 120 -1.79 5.93 -0.07
N PRO A 121 -3.09 6.22 0.10
CA PRO A 121 -3.74 6.18 1.42
C PRO A 121 -3.57 4.85 2.16
N LEU A 122 -3.58 3.73 1.44
CA LEU A 122 -3.35 2.41 2.03
C LEU A 122 -1.93 2.27 2.59
N ILE A 123 -0.91 2.67 1.83
CA ILE A 123 0.49 2.63 2.27
C ILE A 123 0.68 3.52 3.49
N LEU A 124 0.13 4.74 3.47
CA LEU A 124 0.16 5.68 4.59
C LEU A 124 -0.54 5.11 5.82
N THR A 125 -1.66 4.41 5.66
CA THR A 125 -2.40 3.78 6.76
C THR A 125 -1.59 2.66 7.42
N ILE A 126 -1.00 1.76 6.63
CA ILE A 126 -0.14 0.69 7.15
C ILE A 126 1.09 1.26 7.84
N LEU A 127 1.70 2.27 7.23
CA LEU A 127 2.83 2.97 7.78
C LEU A 127 2.50 3.66 9.10
N TYR A 128 1.33 4.29 9.19
CA TYR A 128 0.79 4.89 10.40
C TYR A 128 0.58 3.84 11.49
N ILE A 129 -0.06 2.70 11.18
CA ILE A 129 -0.26 1.61 12.14
C ILE A 129 1.08 1.09 12.66
N TRP A 130 2.04 0.85 11.75
CA TRP A 130 3.40 0.43 12.13
C TRP A 130 4.06 1.45 13.06
N SER A 131 3.96 2.72 12.71
CA SER A 131 4.54 3.85 13.43
C SER A 131 3.99 3.97 14.85
N ARG A 132 2.66 3.85 15.01
CA ARG A 132 1.99 3.88 16.32
C ARG A 132 2.32 2.66 17.17
N LYS A 133 2.52 1.49 16.56
CA LYS A 133 2.92 0.26 17.28
C LYS A 133 4.39 0.26 17.69
N ASN A 134 5.24 1.05 17.04
CA ASN A 134 6.67 1.12 17.33
C ASN A 134 7.11 2.56 17.68
N PRO A 135 6.60 3.17 18.77
CA PRO A 135 6.84 4.58 19.07
C PRO A 135 8.32 4.91 19.34
N HIS A 136 9.09 3.92 19.81
CA HIS A 136 10.53 4.08 20.10
C HIS A 136 11.43 3.76 18.90
N ALA A 137 10.89 3.30 17.78
CA ALA A 137 11.70 3.01 16.61
C ALA A 137 12.19 4.32 15.98
N LEU A 138 13.50 4.43 15.79
CA LEU A 138 14.11 5.51 15.02
C LEU A 138 14.09 5.12 13.54
N ILE A 139 13.50 5.96 12.71
CA ILE A 139 13.50 5.76 11.26
C ILE A 139 14.52 6.71 10.66
N ASN A 140 15.39 6.18 9.81
CA ASN A 140 16.28 6.97 9.00
C ASN A 140 15.56 7.34 7.68
N TRP A 141 15.26 8.62 7.51
CA TRP A 141 14.66 9.16 6.31
C TRP A 141 15.74 9.41 5.27
N PHE A 142 15.74 8.55 4.24
CA PHE A 142 16.69 8.56 3.13
C PHE A 142 18.18 8.55 3.53
N GLY A 143 18.52 8.22 4.79
CA GLY A 143 19.89 8.18 5.28
C GLY A 143 20.41 9.49 5.87
N PHE A 144 19.66 10.59 5.76
CA PHE A 144 20.11 11.93 6.16
C PHE A 144 19.55 12.38 7.50
N ILE A 145 18.29 12.06 7.81
CA ILE A 145 17.59 12.56 9.00
C ILE A 145 17.01 11.37 9.75
N THR A 146 17.36 11.22 11.02
CA THR A 146 16.74 10.23 11.91
C THR A 146 15.67 10.91 12.76
N PHE A 147 14.46 10.34 12.77
CA PHE A 147 13.38 10.85 13.60
C PHE A 147 12.53 9.71 14.19
N PRO A 148 11.81 9.96 15.30
CA PRO A 148 11.00 8.94 15.93
C PRO A 148 9.84 8.54 15.02
N ALA A 149 9.53 7.25 14.98
CA ALA A 149 8.54 6.67 14.08
C ALA A 149 7.19 7.39 13.99
N PRO A 150 6.60 7.95 15.08
CA PRO A 150 5.35 8.72 15.05
C PRO A 150 5.31 9.86 14.02
N TRP A 151 6.46 10.47 13.71
CA TRP A 151 6.53 11.61 12.79
C TRP A 151 6.60 11.20 11.31
N PHE A 152 6.86 9.93 11.03
CA PHE A 152 7.08 9.43 9.67
C PHE A 152 5.90 9.63 8.71
N PRO A 153 4.64 9.37 9.09
CA PRO A 153 3.50 9.56 8.19
C PRO A 153 3.35 11.02 7.73
N TYR A 154 3.67 11.98 8.58
CA TYR A 154 3.63 13.41 8.24
C TYR A 154 4.75 13.79 7.28
N ALA A 155 5.95 13.26 7.50
CA ALA A 155 7.09 13.46 6.59
C ALA A 155 6.81 12.89 5.19
N THR A 156 6.08 11.77 5.09
CA THR A 156 5.72 11.19 3.80
C THR A 156 4.72 12.03 3.02
N VAL A 157 3.76 12.67 3.70
CA VAL A 157 2.79 13.57 3.05
C VAL A 157 3.46 14.79 2.43
N LEU A 158 4.60 15.26 2.97
CA LEU A 158 5.29 16.45 2.44
C LEU A 158 5.93 16.26 1.06
N TYR A 159 6.23 15.03 0.64
CA TYR A 159 6.82 14.79 -0.69
C TYR A 159 5.82 14.21 -1.71
N THR A 160 4.59 13.91 -1.27
CA THR A 160 3.54 13.31 -2.10
C THR A 160 2.63 14.41 -2.66
#